data_AF-A0ABD7LV41-F1
#
_entry.id   AF-A0ABD7LV41-F1
#
_cell.length_a   1.000
_cell.length_b   1.000
_cell.length_c   1.000
_cell.angle_alpha   90.00
_cell.angle_beta   90.00
_cell.angle_gamma   90.00
#
_symmetry.space_group_name_H-M   'P 1'
#
loop_
_entity.id
_entity.type
_entity.pdbx_description
1 polymer ?
#
loop_
_entity_poly.entity_id
_entity_poly.type
_entity_poly.pdbx_seq_one_letter_code
_entity_poly.pdbx_strand_id
1 'polypeptide(L)'
;MFEMGADIVKVFPANCLGPEYFNQVQAPLGSLPLMAVGGVDQTNAQNYLNNGASYVGIGSKFFEKSAVHQLNYERLMELAESFIDSLRVE
;
A
#
# COMPACT_ATOMS: atom_id res chain seq x y z
N MET A 1 13.59 -14.34 -6.17
CA MET A 1 12.23 -14.05 -6.68
C MET A 1 12.31 -13.25 -7.97
N PHE A 2 12.94 -12.08 -7.97
CA PHE A 2 13.11 -11.27 -9.19
C PHE A 2 13.90 -12.00 -10.29
N GLU A 3 15.00 -12.67 -9.94
CA GLU A 3 15.75 -13.52 -10.88
C GLU A 3 14.95 -14.72 -11.41
N MET A 4 13.83 -15.05 -10.75
CA MET A 4 12.90 -16.10 -11.17
C MET A 4 11.69 -15.54 -11.94
N GLY A 5 11.70 -14.25 -12.31
CA GLY A 5 10.69 -13.61 -13.14
C GLY A 5 9.51 -12.98 -12.38
N ALA A 6 9.63 -12.69 -11.08
CA ALA A 6 8.58 -11.95 -10.38
C ALA A 6 8.60 -10.46 -10.78
N ASP A 7 7.46 -9.90 -11.20
CA ASP A 7 7.34 -8.47 -11.50
C ASP A 7 7.24 -7.60 -10.23
N ILE A 8 6.64 -8.14 -9.16
CA ILE A 8 6.40 -7.45 -7.88
C ILE A 8 6.57 -8.48 -6.75
N VAL A 9 7.20 -8.08 -5.64
CA VAL A 9 7.27 -8.90 -4.42
C VAL A 9 6.52 -8.21 -3.28
N LYS A 10 5.51 -8.90 -2.74
CA LYS A 10 4.73 -8.45 -1.58
C LYS A 10 5.51 -8.66 -0.28
N VAL A 11 5.67 -7.58 0.48
CA VAL A 11 6.19 -7.56 1.85
C VAL A 11 5.00 -7.49 2.81
N PHE A 12 4.80 -8.54 3.60
CA PHE A 12 3.68 -8.66 4.53
C PHE A 12 4.11 -9.40 5.81
N PRO A 13 3.69 -8.93 7.01
CA PRO A 13 2.94 -7.71 7.27
C PRO A 13 3.85 -6.46 7.37
N ALA A 14 3.63 -5.46 6.51
CA ALA A 14 4.49 -4.28 6.41
C ALA A 14 4.55 -3.46 7.71
N ASN A 15 3.45 -3.36 8.46
CA ASN A 15 3.41 -2.64 9.72
C ASN A 15 4.29 -3.21 10.84
N CYS A 16 4.70 -4.48 10.76
CA CYS A 16 5.66 -5.05 11.72
C CYS A 16 7.10 -4.63 11.42
N LEU A 17 7.39 -4.20 10.20
CA LEU A 17 8.73 -3.82 9.73
C LEU A 17 8.92 -2.30 9.70
N GLY A 18 7.84 -1.56 9.44
CA GLY A 18 7.84 -0.12 9.29
C GLY A 18 8.22 0.33 7.87
N PRO A 19 7.92 1.59 7.49
CA PRO A 19 8.24 2.14 6.17
C PRO A 19 9.73 2.10 5.83
N GLU A 20 10.60 2.38 6.79
CA GLU A 20 12.05 2.49 6.59
C GLU A 20 12.69 1.18 6.12
N TYR A 21 12.07 0.03 6.42
CA TYR A 21 12.52 -1.28 5.99
C TYR A 21 12.71 -1.36 4.47
N PHE A 22 11.82 -0.72 3.70
CA PHE A 22 11.84 -0.78 2.23
C PHE A 22 13.09 -0.10 1.66
N ASN A 23 13.47 1.07 2.18
CA ASN A 23 14.73 1.72 1.81
C ASN A 23 15.95 0.94 2.32
N GLN A 24 15.88 0.40 3.54
CA GLN A 24 16.99 -0.35 4.14
C GLN A 24 17.32 -1.64 3.39
N VAL A 25 16.32 -2.39 2.92
CA VAL A 25 16.54 -3.62 2.15
C VAL A 25 17.05 -3.33 0.74
N GLN A 26 16.62 -2.21 0.15
CA GLN A 26 17.05 -1.76 -1.17
C GLN A 26 18.42 -1.10 -1.17
N ALA A 27 18.92 -0.61 -0.03
CA ALA A 27 20.25 -0.02 0.07
C ALA A 27 21.38 -0.96 -0.45
N PRO A 28 21.44 -2.25 -0.05
CA PRO A 28 22.40 -3.20 -0.63
C PRO A 28 21.93 -3.90 -1.90
N LEU A 29 20.61 -4.00 -2.15
CA LEU A 29 20.05 -4.80 -3.25
C LEU A 29 19.68 -3.98 -4.49
N GLY A 30 19.79 -2.65 -4.42
CA GLY A 30 19.30 -1.74 -5.45
C GLY A 30 17.78 -1.52 -5.39
N SER A 31 17.26 -0.74 -6.33
CA SER A 31 15.82 -0.48 -6.46
C SER A 31 15.08 -1.75 -6.88
N LEU A 32 14.07 -2.14 -6.12
CA LEU A 32 13.28 -3.37 -6.29
C LEU A 32 11.79 -3.05 -6.27
N PRO A 33 10.95 -3.70 -7.11
CA PRO A 33 9.51 -3.45 -7.14
C PRO A 33 8.79 -4.11 -5.94
N LEU A 34 8.86 -3.44 -4.79
CA LEU A 34 8.34 -3.94 -3.52
C LEU A 34 6.92 -3.45 -3.20
N MET A 35 6.07 -4.45 -2.91
CA MET A 35 4.70 -4.45 -2.39
C MET A 35 4.50 -4.16 -0.90
N ALA A 36 4.25 -2.94 -0.40
CA ALA A 36 3.90 -2.75 1.02
C ALA A 36 2.44 -3.17 1.31
N VAL A 37 2.23 -4.24 2.09
CA VAL A 37 0.88 -4.72 2.44
C VAL A 37 0.82 -5.17 3.90
N GLY A 38 -0.32 -4.91 4.55
CA GLY A 38 -0.57 -5.31 5.94
C GLY A 38 -0.35 -4.14 6.89
N GLY A 39 -1.46 -3.63 7.44
CA GLY A 39 -1.48 -2.41 8.26
C GLY A 39 -1.23 -1.12 7.46
N VAL A 40 -1.37 -1.16 6.14
CA VAL A 40 -1.34 0.02 5.27
C VAL A 40 -2.77 0.57 5.09
N ASP A 41 -2.93 1.88 5.21
CA ASP A 41 -4.18 2.63 5.05
C ASP A 41 -3.93 4.05 4.51
N GLN A 42 -4.99 4.84 4.34
CA GLN A 42 -4.93 6.21 3.80
C GLN A 42 -4.01 7.16 4.57
N THR A 43 -3.77 6.90 5.86
CA THR A 43 -2.98 7.78 6.72
C THR A 43 -1.48 7.52 6.62
N ASN A 44 -1.08 6.33 6.14
CA ASN A 44 0.32 5.90 6.14
C ASN A 44 0.83 5.40 4.78
N ALA A 45 -0.03 5.19 3.79
CA ALA A 45 0.34 4.68 2.48
C ALA A 45 1.41 5.54 1.79
N GLN A 46 1.25 6.86 1.82
CA GLN A 46 2.25 7.79 1.26
C GLN A 46 3.62 7.64 1.95
N ASN A 47 3.66 7.35 3.24
CA ASN A 47 4.91 7.17 3.96
C ASN A 47 5.67 5.92 3.48
N TYR A 48 4.97 4.82 3.17
CA TYR A 48 5.60 3.65 2.56
C TYR A 48 6.15 3.95 1.16
N LEU A 49 5.39 4.67 0.34
CA LEU A 49 5.84 5.08 -1.00
C LEU A 49 7.10 5.96 -0.93
N ASN A 50 7.10 6.95 -0.02
CA ASN A 50 8.25 7.83 0.21
C ASN A 50 9.48 7.08 0.76
N ASN A 51 9.28 5.92 1.38
CA ASN A 51 10.35 5.09 1.92
C ASN A 51 10.71 3.89 1.03
N GLY A 52 10.44 3.99 -0.27
CA GLY A 52 10.98 3.06 -1.27
C GLY A 52 10.05 1.89 -1.61
N ALA A 53 8.85 1.81 -1.05
CA ALA A 53 7.84 0.90 -1.59
C ALA A 53 7.40 1.39 -2.97
N SER A 54 7.44 0.53 -4.00
CA SER A 54 6.96 0.89 -5.34
C SER A 54 5.44 0.85 -5.43
N TYR A 55 4.81 0.00 -4.60
CA TYR A 55 3.35 -0.08 -4.53
C TYR A 55 2.88 -0.25 -3.08
N VAL A 56 1.62 0.04 -2.86
CA VAL A 56 0.92 -0.19 -1.59
C VAL A 56 -0.32 -1.04 -1.84
N GLY A 57 -0.58 -1.97 -0.94
CA GLY A 57 -1.81 -2.76 -0.91
C GLY A 57 -2.59 -2.45 0.37
N ILE A 58 -3.76 -1.86 0.19
CA ILE A 58 -4.75 -1.59 1.23
C ILE A 58 -5.73 -2.77 1.34
N GLY A 59 -6.06 -3.13 2.58
CA GLY A 59 -6.77 -4.38 2.89
C GLY A 59 -8.14 -4.18 3.51
N SER A 60 -8.49 -5.13 4.40
CA SER A 60 -9.83 -5.38 4.95
C SER A 60 -10.49 -4.25 5.76
N LYS A 61 -9.81 -3.12 5.95
CA LYS A 61 -10.38 -1.91 6.59
C LYS A 61 -10.66 -0.77 5.61
N PHE A 62 -10.40 -0.97 4.32
CA PHE A 62 -10.59 0.06 3.31
C PHE A 62 -12.08 0.38 3.11
N PHE A 63 -12.88 -0.65 2.86
CA PHE A 63 -14.32 -0.47 2.67
C PHE A 63 -15.07 -0.55 3.99
N GLU A 64 -15.93 0.44 4.23
CA GLU A 64 -16.89 0.41 5.33
C GLU A 64 -17.85 -0.77 5.15
N LYS A 65 -17.91 -1.66 6.15
CA LYS A 65 -18.77 -2.86 6.09
C LYS A 65 -20.24 -2.51 5.85
N SER A 66 -20.72 -1.42 6.44
CA SER A 66 -22.08 -0.91 6.24
C SER A 66 -22.34 -0.56 4.77
N ALA A 67 -21.43 0.19 4.14
CA ALA A 67 -21.54 0.57 2.74
C ALA A 67 -21.56 -0.66 1.82
N VAL A 68 -20.74 -1.67 2.11
CA VAL A 68 -20.74 -2.94 1.36
C VAL A 68 -22.06 -3.68 1.52
N HIS A 69 -22.56 -3.88 2.75
CA HIS A 69 -23.83 -4.60 2.98
C HIS A 69 -25.05 -3.90 2.38
N GLN A 70 -25.03 -2.57 2.30
CA GLN A 70 -26.12 -1.77 1.76
C GLN A 70 -26.01 -1.55 0.24
N LEU A 71 -24.96 -2.08 -0.41
CA LEU A 71 -24.65 -1.76 -1.81
C LEU A 71 -24.59 -0.25 -2.06
N ASN A 72 -24.07 0.51 -1.11
CA ASN A 72 -23.92 1.95 -1.22
C ASN A 72 -22.71 2.29 -2.10
N TYR A 73 -22.92 2.22 -3.42
CA TYR A 73 -21.87 2.47 -4.42
C TYR A 73 -21.29 3.88 -4.33
N GLU A 74 -22.10 4.88 -4.00
CA GLU A 74 -21.67 6.26 -3.82
C GLU A 74 -20.61 6.35 -2.71
N ARG A 75 -20.91 5.79 -1.53
CA ARG A 75 -19.96 5.77 -0.42
C ARG A 75 -18.69 4.99 -0.74
N LEU A 76 -18.79 3.87 -1.46
CA LEU A 76 -17.62 3.08 -1.85
C LEU A 76 -16.73 3.85 -2.85
N MET A 77 -17.34 4.64 -3.74
CA MET A 77 -16.61 5.49 -4.67
C MET A 77 -15.90 6.63 -3.95
N GLU A 78 -16.59 7.34 -3.03
CA GLU A 78 -15.99 8.40 -2.22
C GLU A 78 -14.75 7.92 -1.46
N LEU A 79 -14.80 6.71 -0.87
CA LEU A 79 -13.66 6.11 -0.17
C LEU A 79 -12.48 5.85 -1.12
N ALA A 80 -12.76 5.37 -2.34
CA ALA A 80 -11.75 5.14 -3.37
C ALA A 80 -11.09 6.44 -3.85
N GLU A 81 -11.90 7.46 -4.13
CA GLU A 81 -11.44 8.78 -4.58
C GLU A 81 -10.62 9.46 -3.49
N SER A 82 -11.13 9.51 -2.26
CA SER A 82 -10.42 10.10 -1.12
C SER A 82 -9.05 9.44 -0.88
N PHE A 83 -8.96 8.13 -1.08
CA PHE A 83 -7.68 7.43 -0.96
C PHE A 83 -6.72 7.79 -2.09
N ILE A 84 -7.17 7.80 -3.34
CA ILE A 84 -6.33 8.22 -4.48
C ILE A 84 -5.83 9.65 -4.28
N ASP A 85 -6.70 10.56 -3.83
CA ASP A 85 -6.33 11.95 -3.59
C ASP A 85 -5.33 12.08 -2.43
N SER A 86 -5.41 11.22 -1.41
CA SER A 86 -4.39 11.18 -0.33
C SER A 86 -2.99 10.79 -0.81
N LEU A 87 -2.87 10.16 -1.98
CA LEU A 87 -1.59 9.76 -2.59
C LEU A 87 -1.08 10.76 -3.63
N ARG A 88 -1.92 11.69 -4.08
CA ARG A 88 -1.56 12.76 -5.03
C ARG A 88 -0.99 13.94 -4.26
N VAL A 89 0.24 13.81 -3.78
CA VAL A 89 0.99 14.95 -3.25
C VAL A 89 1.68 15.64 -4.44
N GLU A 90 1.37 16.92 -4.66
CA GLU A 90 2.11 17.80 -5.59
C GLU A 90 3.56 18.02 -5.13
#